data_AF-A0A841RIE6-F1
#
_entry.id   AF-A0A841RIE6-F1
#
_cell.length_a   1.000
_cell.length_b   1.000
_cell.length_c   1.000
_cell.angle_alpha   90.00
_cell.angle_beta   90.00
_cell.angle_gamma   90.00
#
_symmetry.space_group_name_H-M   'P 1'
#
loop_
_entity.id
_entity.type
_entity.pdbx_description
1 polymer ?
#
loop_
_entity_poly.entity_id
_entity_poly.type
_entity_poly.pdbx_seq_one_letter_code
_entity_poly.pdbx_strand_id
1 'polypeptide(L)'
;MEAKWVKKAKKGDKEALLQLILAKQDDYYRIAMSYMKNKEDALDVLEDMIVRLYENIHTLKNIDSFQGWSKKILINCCHVAYGKRKKTVYVEQEYLEAFADSEQEVSYEHLDAQIDIDRLLASISSPQAEAIRLKYIHDLDLETIA
;
A
#
# COMPACT_ATOMS: atom_id res chain seq x y z
N MET A 1 3.84 22.24 2.42
CA MET A 1 3.48 22.23 3.86
C MET A 1 3.79 20.90 4.53
N GLU A 2 3.58 19.76 3.85
CA GLU A 2 3.87 18.42 4.36
C GLU A 2 5.32 18.22 4.82
N ALA A 3 6.31 18.74 4.09
CA ALA A 3 7.73 18.61 4.45
C ALA A 3 8.09 19.11 5.86
N LYS A 4 7.39 20.13 6.37
CA LYS A 4 7.60 20.64 7.75
C LYS A 4 7.12 19.63 8.79
N TRP A 5 5.98 19.00 8.54
CA TRP A 5 5.39 17.99 9.42
C TRP A 5 6.23 16.71 9.41
N VAL A 6 6.68 16.27 8.24
CA VAL A 6 7.57 15.10 8.13
C VAL A 6 8.87 15.32 8.92
N LYS A 7 9.49 16.51 8.82
CA LYS A 7 10.68 16.84 9.62
C LYS A 7 10.45 16.77 11.13
N LYS A 8 9.27 17.19 11.60
CA LYS A 8 8.90 17.09 13.02
C LYS A 8 8.65 15.64 13.43
N ALA A 9 7.92 14.90 12.62
CA ALA A 9 7.62 13.49 12.86
C ALA A 9 8.90 12.64 12.92
N LYS A 10 9.89 12.91 12.05
CA LYS A 10 11.24 12.31 12.12
C LYS A 10 11.99 12.57 13.44
N LYS A 11 11.65 13.65 14.16
CA LYS A 11 12.22 14.00 15.47
C LYS A 11 11.40 13.40 16.64
N GLY A 12 10.42 12.54 16.37
CA GLY A 12 9.58 11.91 17.38
C GLY A 12 8.31 12.69 17.74
N ASP A 13 7.96 13.74 16.98
CA ASP A 13 6.68 14.46 17.17
C ASP A 13 5.51 13.60 16.70
N LYS A 14 4.83 12.97 17.67
CA LYS A 14 3.69 12.08 17.45
C LYS A 14 2.50 12.81 16.82
N GLU A 15 2.27 14.05 17.21
CA GLU A 15 1.18 14.85 16.68
C GLU A 15 1.43 15.16 15.21
N ALA A 16 2.69 15.49 14.86
CA ALA A 16 3.05 15.70 13.47
C ALA A 16 2.84 14.45 12.59
N LEU A 17 3.15 13.26 13.11
CA LEU A 17 2.87 12.01 12.39
C LEU A 17 1.37 11.78 12.24
N LEU A 18 0.59 11.98 13.31
CA LEU A 18 -0.86 11.81 13.28
C LEU A 18 -1.52 12.73 12.23
N GLN A 19 -1.11 14.00 12.17
CA GLN A 19 -1.61 14.95 11.18
C GLN A 19 -1.32 14.51 9.73
N LEU A 20 -0.12 13.96 9.49
CA LEU A 20 0.23 13.41 8.17
C LEU A 20 -0.63 12.20 7.79
N ILE A 21 -0.97 11.35 8.76
CA ILE A 21 -1.78 10.15 8.55
C ILE A 21 -3.24 10.54 8.30
N LEU A 22 -3.81 11.40 9.15
CA LEU A 22 -5.18 11.88 9.04
C LEU A 22 -5.44 12.60 7.71
N ALA A 23 -4.46 13.38 7.22
CA ALA A 23 -4.55 14.05 5.92
C ALA A 23 -4.74 13.10 4.73
N LYS A 24 -4.41 11.81 4.89
CA LYS A 24 -4.49 10.76 3.87
C LYS A 24 -5.31 9.54 4.32
N GLN A 25 -6.11 9.69 5.38
CA GLN A 25 -6.84 8.58 6.00
C GLN A 25 -7.76 7.87 5.01
N ASP A 26 -8.49 8.62 4.18
CA ASP A 26 -9.41 8.05 3.19
C ASP A 26 -8.67 7.20 2.15
N ASP A 27 -7.50 7.64 1.69
CA ASP A 27 -6.68 6.91 0.72
C ASP A 27 -6.17 5.60 1.33
N TYR A 28 -5.62 5.66 2.55
CA TYR A 28 -5.15 4.47 3.24
C TYR A 28 -6.29 3.50 3.53
N TYR A 29 -7.45 4.00 3.94
CA TYR A 29 -8.62 3.17 4.19
C TYR A 29 -9.11 2.47 2.92
N ARG A 30 -9.14 3.16 1.76
CA ARG A 30 -9.52 2.54 0.48
C ARG A 30 -8.56 1.41 0.08
N ILE A 31 -7.25 1.62 0.24
CA ILE A 31 -6.24 0.60 -0.03
C ILE A 31 -6.43 -0.58 0.93
N ALA A 32 -6.52 -0.35 2.24
CA ALA A 32 -6.72 -1.44 3.21
C ALA A 32 -8.00 -2.25 2.91
N MET A 33 -9.10 -1.57 2.58
CA MET A 33 -10.38 -2.19 2.24
C MET A 33 -10.33 -3.03 0.96
N SER A 34 -9.56 -2.62 -0.06
CA SER A 34 -9.45 -3.39 -1.30
C SER A 34 -8.75 -4.74 -1.08
N TYR A 35 -7.75 -4.78 -0.18
CA TYR A 35 -7.05 -6.01 0.19
C TYR A 35 -7.85 -6.87 1.17
N MET A 36 -8.43 -6.28 2.22
CA MET A 36 -9.02 -7.04 3.33
C MET A 36 -10.48 -7.45 3.09
N LYS A 37 -11.21 -6.71 2.23
CA LYS A 37 -12.62 -6.93 1.86
C LYS A 37 -13.62 -6.92 3.01
N ASN A 38 -13.22 -6.50 4.20
CA ASN A 38 -14.12 -6.19 5.32
C ASN A 38 -13.51 -5.11 6.21
N LYS A 39 -14.37 -4.48 7.00
CA LYS A 39 -14.02 -3.27 7.76
C LYS A 39 -13.09 -3.56 8.94
N GLU A 40 -13.31 -4.62 9.69
CA GLU A 40 -12.55 -4.91 10.92
C GLU A 40 -11.08 -5.17 10.58
N ASP A 41 -10.83 -6.08 9.64
CA ASP A 41 -9.47 -6.38 9.20
C ASP A 41 -8.76 -5.18 8.54
N ALA A 42 -9.50 -4.31 7.84
CA ALA A 42 -8.93 -3.09 7.27
C ALA A 42 -8.49 -2.11 8.35
N LEU A 43 -9.24 -2.01 9.46
CA LEU A 43 -8.85 -1.17 10.60
C LEU A 43 -7.62 -1.76 11.31
N ASP A 44 -7.57 -3.07 11.51
CA ASP A 44 -6.40 -3.75 12.10
C ASP A 44 -5.11 -3.48 11.29
N VAL A 45 -5.21 -3.56 9.96
CA VAL A 45 -4.09 -3.27 9.05
C VAL A 45 -3.64 -1.79 9.15
N LEU A 46 -4.59 -0.86 9.32
CA LEU A 46 -4.27 0.56 9.48
C LEU A 46 -3.58 0.82 10.83
N GLU A 47 -4.00 0.16 11.90
CA GLU A 47 -3.32 0.24 13.19
C GLU A 47 -1.88 -0.27 13.09
N ASP A 48 -1.68 -1.44 12.47
CA ASP A 48 -0.34 -1.99 12.19
C ASP A 48 0.52 -1.03 11.35
N MET A 49 -0.07 -0.38 10.35
CA MET A 49 0.61 0.62 9.52
C MET A 49 1.06 1.82 10.36
N ILE A 50 0.20 2.36 11.24
CA ILE A 50 0.52 3.52 12.08
C ILE A 50 1.73 3.22 12.99
N VAL A 51 1.75 2.04 13.61
CA VAL A 51 2.87 1.61 14.46
C VAL A 51 4.17 1.54 13.64
N ARG A 52 4.14 0.88 12.48
CA ARG A 52 5.32 0.74 11.61
C ARG A 52 5.80 2.08 11.06
N LEU A 53 4.90 2.99 10.72
CA LEU A 53 5.25 4.36 10.33
C LEU A 53 6.01 5.06 11.44
N TYR A 54 5.49 5.00 12.67
CA TYR A 54 6.13 5.62 13.83
C TYR A 54 7.52 5.05 14.09
N GLU A 55 7.66 3.72 14.06
CA GLU A 55 8.95 3.06 14.28
C GLU A 55 9.97 3.40 13.20
N ASN A 56 9.54 3.52 11.93
CA ASN A 56 10.46 3.61 10.81
C ASN A 56 10.61 5.03 10.22
N ILE A 57 9.87 6.03 10.69
CA ILE A 57 9.92 7.37 10.08
C ILE A 57 11.32 8.01 10.09
N HIS A 58 12.16 7.62 11.05
CA HIS A 58 13.54 8.08 11.13
C HIS A 58 14.40 7.60 9.93
N THR A 59 14.07 6.45 9.34
CA THR A 59 14.79 5.86 8.19
C THR A 59 14.44 6.51 6.85
N LEU A 60 13.36 7.29 6.78
CA LEU A 60 12.92 7.97 5.57
C LEU A 60 14.00 8.93 5.04
N LYS A 61 14.67 8.59 3.93
CA LYS A 61 15.78 9.40 3.38
C LYS A 61 15.30 10.73 2.77
N ASN A 62 14.29 10.66 1.89
CA ASN A 62 13.71 11.83 1.24
C ASN A 62 12.37 12.18 1.90
N ILE A 63 12.23 13.43 2.33
CA ILE A 63 11.04 13.93 3.02
C ILE A 63 9.86 14.04 2.06
N ASP A 64 10.12 14.33 0.79
CA ASP A 64 9.09 14.52 -0.23
C ASP A 64 8.50 13.17 -0.70
N SER A 65 9.16 12.05 -0.40
CA SER A 65 8.66 10.71 -0.72
C SER A 65 7.78 10.08 0.36
N PHE A 66 7.41 10.83 1.42
CA PHE A 66 6.62 10.31 2.54
C PHE A 66 5.34 9.60 2.08
N GLN A 67 4.60 10.14 1.11
CA GLN A 67 3.35 9.55 0.63
C GLN A 67 3.56 8.19 -0.04
N GLY A 68 4.56 8.07 -0.92
CA GLY A 68 4.86 6.78 -1.57
C GLY A 68 5.42 5.77 -0.58
N TRP A 69 6.27 6.23 0.34
CA TRP A 69 6.84 5.40 1.40
C TRP A 69 5.77 4.88 2.38
N SER A 70 4.81 5.71 2.78
CA SER A 70 3.73 5.30 3.67
C SER A 70 2.76 4.32 3.00
N LYS A 71 2.41 4.53 1.72
CA LYS A 71 1.61 3.58 0.91
C LYS A 71 2.33 2.22 0.80
N LYS A 72 3.65 2.20 0.57
CA LYS A 72 4.46 0.96 0.58
C LYS A 72 4.35 0.20 1.91
N ILE A 73 4.45 0.90 3.05
CA ILE A 73 4.30 0.29 4.37
C ILE A 73 2.91 -0.34 4.53
N LEU A 74 1.85 0.38 4.12
CA LEU A 74 0.48 -0.13 4.18
C LEU A 74 0.29 -1.41 3.38
N ILE A 75 0.79 -1.45 2.14
CA ILE A 75 0.68 -2.62 1.25
C ILE A 75 1.40 -3.82 1.88
N ASN A 76 2.56 -3.61 2.49
CA ASN A 76 3.26 -4.65 3.23
C ASN A 76 2.45 -5.14 4.45
N CYS A 77 1.79 -4.26 5.21
CA CYS A 77 0.86 -4.66 6.27
C CYS A 77 -0.27 -5.54 5.72
N CYS A 78 -0.85 -5.15 4.58
CA CYS A 78 -1.89 -5.94 3.90
C CYS A 78 -1.37 -7.34 3.52
N HIS A 79 -0.16 -7.43 2.96
CA HIS A 79 0.46 -8.71 2.60
C HIS A 79 0.75 -9.57 3.82
N VAL A 80 1.22 -8.99 4.92
CA VAL A 80 1.46 -9.71 6.18
C VAL A 80 0.14 -10.23 6.75
N ALA A 81 -0.91 -9.42 6.79
CA ALA A 81 -2.24 -9.84 7.24
C ALA A 81 -2.81 -10.97 6.35
N TYR A 82 -2.66 -10.86 5.03
CA TYR A 82 -3.08 -11.90 4.09
C TYR A 82 -2.21 -13.18 4.20
N GLY A 83 -0.91 -13.03 4.46
CA GLY A 83 0.03 -14.12 4.71
C GLY A 83 -0.28 -14.88 6.00
N LYS A 84 -0.63 -14.17 7.08
CA LYS A 84 -1.10 -14.75 8.35
C LYS A 84 -2.36 -15.62 8.14
N ARG A 85 -3.24 -15.25 7.21
CA ARG A 85 -4.40 -16.08 6.82
C ARG A 85 -4.03 -17.35 6.05
N LYS A 86 -2.86 -17.38 5.40
CA LYS A 86 -2.39 -18.52 4.57
C LYS A 86 -1.32 -19.39 5.23
N LYS A 87 -0.55 -18.86 6.19
CA LYS A 87 0.58 -19.55 6.84
C LYS A 87 0.81 -19.02 8.25
N THR A 88 0.60 -19.88 9.24
CA THR A 88 1.39 -19.92 10.48
C THR A 88 2.85 -20.20 10.11
N VAL A 89 3.62 -19.25 9.57
CA VAL A 89 5.08 -19.40 9.38
C VAL A 89 5.76 -18.03 9.48
N TYR A 90 6.68 -17.94 10.45
CA TYR A 90 7.66 -16.90 10.76
C TYR A 90 7.86 -15.81 9.70
N VAL A 91 7.74 -14.54 10.11
CA VAL A 91 8.22 -13.40 9.33
C VAL A 91 9.39 -12.78 10.11
N GLU A 92 10.60 -13.19 9.73
CA GLU A 92 11.84 -12.53 10.15
C GLU A 92 11.93 -11.12 9.58
N GLN A 93 12.56 -10.28 10.39
CA GLN A 93 12.60 -8.82 10.37
C GLN A 93 13.49 -8.24 9.25
N GLU A 94 13.65 -8.93 8.13
CA GLU A 94 14.77 -8.71 7.21
C GLU A 94 14.41 -7.96 5.91
N TYR A 95 13.13 -7.65 5.68
CA TYR A 95 12.74 -6.97 4.43
C TYR A 95 12.98 -5.46 4.42
N LEU A 96 13.29 -4.81 5.56
CA LEU A 96 13.37 -3.35 5.60
C LEU A 96 14.74 -2.74 5.21
N GLU A 97 15.82 -3.50 5.26
CA GLU A 97 17.17 -2.97 4.97
C GLU A 97 17.41 -2.75 3.47
N ALA A 98 16.61 -3.37 2.59
CA ALA A 98 16.68 -3.17 1.14
C ALA A 98 16.08 -1.83 0.65
N PHE A 99 15.39 -1.06 1.51
CA PHE A 99 14.68 0.16 1.11
C PHE A 99 15.53 1.44 1.08
N ALA A 100 16.83 1.29 1.28
CA ALA A 100 17.77 2.39 1.17
C ALA A 100 18.16 2.70 -0.30
N ASP A 101 18.02 1.77 -1.25
CA ASP A 101 18.81 1.84 -2.49
C ASP A 101 18.04 1.68 -3.81
N SER A 102 16.70 1.76 -3.81
CA SER A 102 15.94 1.93 -5.06
C SER A 102 15.29 3.31 -5.11
N GLU A 103 16.01 4.27 -5.68
CA GLU A 103 15.47 5.53 -6.19
C GLU A 103 14.57 5.33 -7.44
N GLN A 104 13.89 4.19 -7.56
CA GLN A 104 12.81 4.09 -8.52
C GLN A 104 11.60 4.78 -7.92
N GLU A 105 11.34 5.99 -8.41
CA GLU A 105 10.02 6.62 -8.42
C GLU A 105 9.03 5.65 -9.07
N VAL A 106 8.55 4.69 -8.29
CA VAL A 106 7.34 3.96 -8.66
C VAL A 106 6.22 4.99 -8.52
N SER A 107 5.77 5.56 -9.65
CA SER A 107 4.62 6.46 -9.67
C SER A 107 3.38 5.67 -9.22
N TYR A 108 3.02 5.88 -7.95
CA TYR A 108 1.86 5.28 -7.30
C TYR A 108 0.53 5.88 -7.78
N GLU A 109 0.54 6.81 -8.75
CA GLU A 109 -0.67 7.22 -9.48
C GLU A 109 -1.33 6.02 -10.18
N HIS A 110 -0.53 5.01 -10.55
CA HIS A 110 -1.02 3.79 -11.17
C HIS A 110 -1.65 2.80 -10.17
N LEU A 111 -1.39 2.94 -8.86
CA LEU A 111 -1.99 2.05 -7.86
C LEU A 111 -3.45 2.43 -7.57
N ASP A 112 -3.76 3.73 -7.56
CA ASP A 112 -5.15 4.21 -7.50
C ASP A 112 -5.92 3.74 -8.74
N ALA A 113 -5.28 3.75 -9.93
CA ALA A 113 -5.85 3.19 -11.15
C ALA A 113 -6.04 1.67 -11.11
N GLN A 114 -5.09 0.91 -10.52
CA GLN A 114 -5.23 -0.55 -10.34
C GLN A 114 -6.40 -0.92 -9.43
N ILE A 115 -6.64 -0.15 -8.36
CA ILE A 115 -7.77 -0.36 -7.43
C ILE A 115 -9.11 0.00 -8.11
N ASP A 116 -9.13 1.00 -9.00
CA ASP A 116 -10.33 1.35 -9.77
C ASP A 116 -10.63 0.34 -10.90
N ILE A 117 -9.62 -0.30 -11.49
CA ILE A 117 -9.81 -1.30 -12.56
C ILE A 117 -10.66 -2.48 -12.07
N ASP A 118 -10.38 -3.04 -10.89
CA ASP A 118 -11.18 -4.17 -10.37
C ASP A 118 -12.65 -3.79 -10.15
N ARG A 119 -12.92 -2.54 -9.76
CA ARG A 119 -14.27 -2.01 -9.58
C ARG A 119 -14.98 -1.74 -10.91
N LEU A 120 -14.24 -1.27 -11.92
CA LEU A 120 -14.73 -1.04 -13.28
C LEU A 120 -14.95 -2.36 -14.05
N LEU A 121 -14.10 -3.36 -13.84
CA LEU A 121 -14.28 -4.69 -14.42
C LEU A 121 -15.48 -5.42 -13.81
N ALA A 122 -15.78 -5.18 -12.52
CA ALA A 122 -16.99 -5.72 -11.88
C ALA A 122 -18.30 -5.13 -12.44
N SER A 123 -18.26 -3.94 -13.07
CA SER A 123 -19.45 -3.32 -13.69
C SER A 123 -19.62 -3.65 -15.17
N ILE A 124 -18.62 -4.26 -15.82
CA ILE A 124 -18.70 -4.76 -17.20
C ILE A 124 -19.09 -6.24 -17.15
N SER A 125 -20.38 -6.52 -17.22
CA SER A 125 -20.91 -7.89 -17.33
C SER A 125 -20.67 -8.43 -18.75
N SER A 126 -19.52 -9.06 -19.00
CA SER A 126 -19.26 -9.76 -20.28
C SER A 126 -17.94 -10.56 -20.27
N PRO A 127 -17.81 -11.64 -21.06
CA PRO A 127 -16.54 -12.34 -21.32
C PRO A 127 -15.37 -11.42 -21.74
N GLN A 128 -15.63 -10.18 -22.15
CA GLN A 128 -14.62 -9.17 -22.48
C GLN A 128 -13.81 -8.69 -21.26
N ALA A 129 -14.41 -8.67 -20.06
CA ALA A 129 -13.72 -8.25 -18.83
C ALA A 129 -12.64 -9.27 -18.40
N GLU A 130 -12.92 -10.56 -18.61
CA GLU A 130 -11.97 -11.64 -18.31
C GLU A 130 -10.75 -11.58 -19.24
N ALA A 131 -10.95 -11.27 -20.52
CA ALA A 131 -9.85 -11.09 -21.49
C ALA A 131 -8.95 -9.89 -21.15
N ILE A 132 -9.52 -8.78 -20.68
CA ILE A 132 -8.76 -7.60 -20.24
C ILE A 132 -7.96 -7.93 -18.98
N ARG A 133 -8.57 -8.64 -18.02
CA ARG A 133 -7.93 -9.08 -16.78
C ARG A 133 -6.75 -10.02 -17.05
N LEU A 134 -6.92 -11.00 -17.93
CA LEU A 134 -5.85 -11.95 -18.28
C LEU A 134 -4.66 -11.28 -18.99
N LYS A 135 -4.94 -10.33 -19.90
CA LYS A 135 -3.89 -9.64 -20.66
C LYS A 135 -3.08 -8.64 -19.84
N TYR A 136 -3.73 -7.84 -18.98
CA TYR A 136 -3.08 -6.69 -18.33
C TYR A 136 -2.68 -6.92 -16.87
N ILE A 137 -3.25 -7.92 -16.19
CA ILE A 137 -2.92 -8.25 -14.79
C ILE A 137 -2.04 -9.50 -14.70
N HIS A 138 -2.15 -10.43 -15.65
CA HIS A 138 -1.44 -11.71 -15.62
C HIS A 138 -0.34 -11.87 -16.67
N ASP A 139 -0.07 -10.85 -17.50
CA ASP A 139 0.97 -10.85 -18.57
C ASP A 139 0.92 -12.11 -19.46
N LEU A 140 -0.26 -12.67 -19.70
CA LEU A 140 -0.45 -13.82 -20.59
C LEU A 140 -0.52 -13.33 -22.03
N ASP A 141 0.30 -13.92 -22.92
CA ASP A 141 0.27 -13.59 -24.33
C ASP A 141 -1.05 -14.07 -24.98
N LEU A 142 -1.44 -13.36 -26.05
CA LEU A 142 -2.73 -13.54 -26.72
C LEU A 142 -2.86 -14.84 -27.50
N GLU A 143 -1.79 -15.63 -27.67
CA GLU A 143 -1.83 -16.88 -28.42
C GLU A 143 -2.49 -18.03 -27.63
N THR A 144 -2.66 -17.88 -26.31
CA THR A 144 -3.28 -18.92 -25.46
C THR A 144 -4.80 -18.76 -25.29
N ILE A 145 -5.40 -17.66 -25.77
CA ILE A 145 -6.84 -17.33 -25.56
C ILE A 145 -7.69 -17.56 -26.84
N ALA A 146 -7.16 -18.26 -27.85
CA ALA A 146 -7.90 -18.66 -29.06
C ALA A 146 -8.43 -20.09 -28.97
#